data_AF-A0A7J5VX66-F1
#
_entry.id   AF-A0A7J5VX66-F1
#
_cell.length_a   1.000
_cell.length_b   1.000
_cell.length_c   1.000
_cell.angle_alpha   90.00
_cell.angle_beta   90.00
_cell.angle_gamma   90.00
#
_symmetry.space_group_name_H-M   'P 1'
#
loop_
_entity.id
_entity.type
_entity.pdbx_description
1 polymer ?
#
loop_
_entity_poly.entity_id
_entity_poly.type
_entity_poly.pdbx_seq_one_letter_code
_entity_poly.pdbx_strand_id
1 'polypeptide(L)'
;MNLKEQITEWLESEEKDFNQGLQLYIEASHNRSVMLYLQRKNNHEKLTYELQKLIKQVPSRLEKQPAIPFASRAAINKQSRNRVEESSTHKILQPRKIDREKLPEDLQKVYDSIGDQYKIQRNIHEKMKLADTDESRAQLREQLLEVDDYISKAWNAIDLFIKTGQEPKSEDKKDVDKLKAINSARSYISKGLNALEKLAGKKKEERIAAISERVDLLIKLDVSVKAETRAELISQNVIKENSKLKVD
;
A
#
# COMPACT_ATOMS: atom_id res chain seq x y z
N MET A 1 4.68 13.22 -45.98
CA MET A 1 3.65 14.05 -45.35
C MET A 1 3.73 13.81 -43.86
N ASN A 2 3.78 14.88 -43.08
CA ASN A 2 3.83 14.80 -41.63
C ASN A 2 2.43 14.48 -41.07
N LEU A 3 2.35 13.83 -39.90
CA LEU A 3 1.05 13.44 -39.34
C LEU A 3 0.13 14.65 -39.09
N LYS A 4 0.74 15.80 -38.76
CA LYS A 4 0.04 17.09 -38.64
C LYS A 4 -0.62 17.53 -39.95
N GLU A 5 0.09 17.42 -41.07
CA GLU A 5 -0.40 17.83 -42.40
C GLU A 5 -1.55 16.93 -42.84
N GLN A 6 -1.46 15.62 -42.58
CA GLN A 6 -2.51 14.66 -42.90
C GLN A 6 -3.79 14.89 -42.08
N ILE A 7 -3.67 15.27 -40.80
CA ILE A 7 -4.83 15.63 -39.99
C ILE A 7 -5.47 16.93 -40.50
N THR A 8 -4.66 17.93 -40.85
CA THR A 8 -5.18 19.21 -41.40
C THR A 8 -5.90 18.99 -42.73
N GLU A 9 -5.31 18.23 -43.65
CA GLU A 9 -5.93 17.88 -44.94
C GLU A 9 -7.23 17.11 -44.75
N TRP A 10 -7.26 16.13 -43.84
CA TRP A 10 -8.49 15.41 -43.52
C TRP A 10 -9.56 16.32 -42.89
N LEU A 11 -9.17 17.29 -42.05
CA LEU A 11 -10.11 18.27 -41.48
C LEU A 11 -10.69 19.25 -42.52
N GLU A 12 -9.92 19.56 -43.56
CA GLU A 12 -10.30 20.45 -44.67
C GLU A 12 -11.05 19.74 -45.80
N SER A 13 -10.96 18.42 -45.89
CA SER A 13 -11.70 17.61 -46.88
C SER A 13 -13.22 17.75 -46.74
N GLU A 14 -13.92 17.81 -47.88
CA GLU A 14 -15.39 17.85 -47.94
C GLU A 14 -16.02 16.48 -47.61
N GLU A 15 -15.36 15.39 -48.01
CA GLU A 15 -15.74 14.01 -47.68
C GLU A 15 -14.82 13.43 -46.61
N LYS A 16 -15.30 13.41 -45.36
CA LYS A 16 -14.53 12.95 -44.20
C LYS A 16 -14.79 11.47 -43.94
N ASP A 17 -13.95 10.58 -44.51
CA ASP A 17 -14.00 9.17 -44.14
C ASP A 17 -13.62 8.97 -42.67
N PHE A 18 -14.55 8.39 -41.90
CA PHE A 18 -14.37 8.07 -40.50
C PHE A 18 -13.16 7.19 -40.23
N ASN A 19 -12.97 6.16 -41.06
CA ASN A 19 -11.94 5.16 -40.81
C ASN A 19 -10.55 5.78 -40.96
N GLN A 20 -10.38 6.60 -42.00
CA GLN A 20 -9.19 7.40 -42.20
C GLN A 20 -8.93 8.37 -41.03
N GLY A 21 -9.95 9.10 -40.57
CA GLY A 21 -9.80 10.01 -39.43
C GLY A 21 -9.50 9.30 -38.11
N LEU A 22 -10.12 8.15 -37.86
CA LEU A 22 -9.86 7.32 -36.68
C LEU A 22 -8.42 6.80 -36.68
N GLN A 23 -7.90 6.41 -37.85
CA GLN A 23 -6.52 5.99 -37.99
C GLN A 23 -5.56 7.13 -37.62
N LEU A 24 -5.80 8.33 -38.14
CA LEU A 24 -5.02 9.52 -37.79
C LEU A 24 -5.08 9.83 -36.29
N TYR A 25 -6.24 9.63 -35.65
CA TYR A 25 -6.40 9.78 -34.21
C TYR A 25 -5.58 8.77 -33.41
N ILE A 26 -5.56 7.50 -33.83
CA ILE A 26 -4.80 6.43 -33.17
C ILE A 26 -3.29 6.67 -33.29
N GLU A 27 -2.85 7.18 -34.45
CA GLU A 27 -1.45 7.51 -34.69
C GLU A 27 -0.99 8.72 -33.85
N ALA A 28 -1.88 9.69 -33.63
CA ALA A 28 -1.58 10.91 -32.89
C ALA A 28 -1.81 10.79 -31.36
N SER A 29 -2.79 10.02 -30.91
CA SER A 29 -3.26 9.95 -29.52
C SER A 29 -3.25 8.53 -28.96
N HIS A 30 -2.70 8.39 -27.77
CA HIS A 30 -2.69 7.13 -27.01
C HIS A 30 -3.88 7.04 -26.03
N ASN A 31 -4.85 7.95 -26.12
CA ASN A 31 -6.00 7.95 -25.23
C ASN A 31 -6.98 6.83 -25.59
N ARG A 32 -6.78 5.67 -24.94
CA ARG A 32 -7.53 4.44 -25.20
C ARG A 32 -9.03 4.59 -24.95
N SER A 33 -9.46 5.36 -23.95
CA SER A 33 -10.90 5.49 -23.63
C SER A 33 -11.66 6.21 -24.75
N VAL A 34 -11.07 7.27 -25.31
CA VAL A 34 -11.63 8.02 -26.43
C VAL A 34 -11.58 7.21 -27.72
N MET A 35 -10.48 6.50 -27.99
CA MET A 35 -10.40 5.57 -29.13
C MET A 35 -11.51 4.52 -29.09
N LEU A 36 -11.70 3.84 -27.94
CA LEU A 36 -12.75 2.82 -27.77
C LEU A 36 -14.16 3.42 -27.83
N TYR A 37 -14.34 4.67 -27.41
CA TYR A 37 -15.60 5.37 -27.57
C TYR A 37 -15.90 5.64 -29.05
N LEU A 38 -14.93 6.20 -29.79
CA LEU A 38 -15.05 6.51 -31.21
C LEU A 38 -15.32 5.25 -32.04
N GLN A 39 -14.58 4.16 -31.79
CA GLN A 39 -14.78 2.87 -32.47
C GLN A 39 -16.19 2.29 -32.26
N ARG A 40 -16.76 2.43 -31.05
CA ARG A 40 -18.08 1.85 -30.74
C ARG A 40 -19.24 2.72 -31.21
N LYS A 41 -19.08 4.04 -31.18
CA LYS A 41 -20.16 5.00 -31.44
C LYS A 41 -20.11 5.61 -32.83
N ASN A 42 -19.02 5.42 -33.57
CA ASN A 42 -18.82 5.94 -34.92
C ASN A 42 -19.14 7.45 -35.04
N ASN A 43 -18.77 8.20 -34.00
CA ASN A 43 -19.18 9.59 -33.82
C ASN A 43 -18.19 10.53 -34.52
N HIS A 44 -18.59 11.06 -35.67
CA HIS A 44 -17.77 11.92 -36.51
C HIS A 44 -17.46 13.27 -35.86
N GLU A 45 -18.45 13.94 -35.25
CA GLU A 45 -18.26 15.24 -34.62
C GLU A 45 -17.22 15.18 -33.51
N LYS A 46 -17.27 14.12 -32.70
CA LYS A 46 -16.31 13.88 -31.62
C LYS A 46 -14.92 13.58 -32.17
N LEU A 47 -14.82 12.83 -33.26
CA LEU A 47 -13.55 12.56 -33.92
C LEU A 47 -12.91 13.85 -34.46
N THR A 48 -13.70 14.70 -35.12
CA THR A 48 -13.25 16.02 -35.61
C THR A 48 -12.75 16.90 -34.46
N TYR A 49 -13.51 16.97 -33.36
CA TYR A 49 -13.12 17.74 -32.18
C TYR A 49 -11.79 17.27 -31.58
N GLU A 50 -11.60 15.96 -31.43
CA GLU A 50 -10.39 15.40 -30.84
C GLU A 50 -9.16 15.57 -31.76
N LEU A 51 -9.32 15.48 -33.08
CA LEU A 51 -8.27 15.77 -34.04
C LEU A 51 -7.88 17.25 -34.06
N GLN A 52 -8.85 18.18 -34.01
CA GLN A 52 -8.60 19.62 -33.87
C GLN A 52 -7.86 19.93 -32.55
N LYS A 53 -8.24 19.26 -31.47
CA LYS A 53 -7.60 19.39 -30.16
C LYS A 53 -6.14 18.94 -30.21
N LEU A 54 -5.83 17.85 -30.91
CA LEU A 54 -4.46 17.35 -31.06
C LEU A 54 -3.55 18.33 -31.81
N ILE A 55 -4.05 18.97 -32.88
CA ILE A 55 -3.31 20.02 -33.59
C ILE A 55 -3.01 21.21 -32.67
N LYS A 56 -4.01 21.66 -31.89
CA LYS A 56 -3.87 22.83 -31.01
C LYS A 56 -2.96 22.57 -29.80
N GLN A 57 -3.04 21.39 -29.21
CA GLN A 57 -2.41 21.11 -27.91
C GLN A 57 -1.08 20.37 -28.00
N VAL A 58 -0.80 19.66 -29.10
CA VAL A 58 0.38 18.76 -29.18
C VAL A 58 1.12 18.82 -30.53
N PRO A 59 1.48 20.01 -31.06
CA PRO A 59 2.15 20.12 -32.36
C PRO A 59 3.50 19.38 -32.40
N SER A 60 4.27 19.39 -31.30
CA SER A 60 5.62 18.81 -31.25
C SER A 60 5.67 17.28 -31.32
N ARG A 61 4.56 16.57 -30.98
CA ARG A 61 4.48 15.10 -31.13
C ARG A 61 4.08 14.70 -32.55
N LEU A 62 3.32 15.54 -33.23
CA LEU A 62 2.88 15.32 -34.60
C LEU A 62 4.01 15.53 -35.61
N GLU A 63 5.12 16.18 -35.22
CA GLU A 63 6.24 16.51 -36.11
C GLU A 63 7.39 15.47 -36.12
N LYS A 64 7.42 14.52 -35.18
CA LYS A 64 8.59 13.64 -34.92
C LYS A 64 8.41 12.15 -35.23
N GLN A 65 7.30 11.70 -35.82
CA GLN A 65 7.10 10.27 -36.10
C GLN A 65 7.39 9.98 -37.58
N PRO A 66 8.43 9.21 -37.93
CA PRO A 66 8.49 8.62 -39.27
C PRO A 66 7.32 7.65 -39.42
N ALA A 67 6.62 7.72 -40.55
CA ALA A 67 5.52 6.82 -40.87
C ALA A 67 6.03 5.38 -40.93
N ILE A 68 5.76 4.59 -39.88
CA ILE A 68 6.03 3.15 -39.89
C ILE A 68 4.84 2.46 -40.56
N PRO A 69 5.02 1.75 -41.69
CA PRO A 69 3.94 1.04 -42.35
C PRO A 69 3.27 0.01 -41.42
N PHE A 70 1.95 -0.08 -41.48
CA PHE A 70 1.09 -0.92 -40.62
C PHE A 70 1.55 -2.39 -40.51
N ALA A 71 2.06 -2.97 -41.60
CA ALA A 71 2.57 -4.35 -41.62
C ALA A 71 3.74 -4.57 -40.65
N SER A 72 4.59 -3.55 -40.43
CA SER A 72 5.72 -3.62 -39.51
C SER A 72 5.28 -3.42 -38.04
N ARG A 73 4.24 -2.61 -37.78
CA ARG A 73 3.74 -2.34 -36.43
C ARG A 73 2.96 -3.53 -35.84
N ALA A 74 2.22 -4.26 -36.67
CA ALA A 74 1.60 -5.54 -36.28
C ALA A 74 2.64 -6.66 -36.06
N ALA A 75 3.76 -6.63 -36.79
CA ALA A 75 4.86 -7.57 -36.61
C ALA A 75 5.67 -7.29 -35.33
N ILE A 76 5.93 -6.02 -34.99
CA ILE A 76 6.56 -5.64 -33.72
C ILE A 76 5.68 -6.05 -32.53
N ASN A 77 4.36 -5.95 -32.66
CA ASN A 77 3.41 -6.37 -31.61
C ASN A 77 3.23 -7.91 -31.53
N LYS A 78 3.62 -8.66 -32.58
CA LYS A 78 3.72 -10.13 -32.56
C LYS A 78 5.08 -10.61 -32.04
N GLN A 79 6.18 -9.91 -32.35
CA GLN A 79 7.50 -10.21 -31.80
C GLN A 79 7.65 -9.83 -30.32
N SER A 80 6.96 -8.79 -29.85
CA SER A 80 6.85 -8.50 -28.41
C SER A 80 5.89 -9.45 -27.68
N ARG A 81 4.97 -10.12 -28.39
CA ARG A 81 4.18 -11.24 -27.83
C ARG A 81 5.00 -12.52 -27.67
N ASN A 82 5.90 -12.82 -28.61
CA ASN A 82 6.67 -14.07 -28.56
C ASN A 82 7.97 -13.99 -27.72
N ARG A 83 8.31 -12.85 -27.12
CA ARG A 83 9.46 -12.72 -26.19
C ARG A 83 9.05 -12.62 -24.71
N VAL A 84 7.78 -12.82 -24.38
CA VAL A 84 7.27 -12.83 -23.00
C VAL A 84 6.38 -14.07 -22.74
N GLU A 85 6.76 -15.22 -23.31
CA GLU A 85 6.11 -16.51 -23.02
C GLU A 85 6.84 -17.37 -21.98
N GLU A 86 7.73 -16.79 -21.14
CA GLU A 86 8.28 -17.51 -19.98
C GLU A 86 8.17 -16.80 -18.63
N SER A 87 7.49 -15.65 -18.50
CA SER A 87 7.23 -15.12 -17.14
C SER A 87 6.01 -14.21 -16.97
N SER A 88 5.08 -14.15 -17.94
CA SER A 88 3.82 -13.45 -17.69
C SER A 88 2.82 -14.42 -17.04
N THR A 89 2.94 -14.57 -15.72
CA THR A 89 1.86 -15.14 -14.90
C THR A 89 0.63 -14.25 -15.08
N HIS A 90 -0.20 -14.55 -16.07
CA HIS A 90 -1.57 -14.09 -16.10
C HIS A 90 -2.20 -14.67 -14.84
N LYS A 91 -2.28 -13.87 -13.77
CA LYS A 91 -3.04 -14.26 -12.59
C LYS A 91 -4.49 -14.34 -13.03
N ILE A 92 -4.94 -15.55 -13.35
CA ILE A 92 -6.35 -15.85 -13.48
C ILE A 92 -6.94 -15.50 -12.12
N LEU A 93 -7.57 -14.32 -12.02
CA LEU A 93 -8.38 -13.93 -10.87
C LEU A 93 -9.61 -14.82 -10.90
N GLN A 94 -9.46 -16.06 -10.42
CA GLN A 94 -10.63 -16.84 -10.09
C GLN A 94 -11.40 -16.05 -9.02
N PRO A 95 -12.72 -15.87 -9.18
CA PRO A 95 -13.53 -15.32 -8.10
C PRO A 95 -13.41 -16.29 -6.93
N ARG A 96 -12.52 -15.98 -5.98
CA ARG A 96 -12.40 -16.72 -4.72
C ARG A 96 -13.67 -16.45 -3.94
N LYS A 97 -14.68 -17.30 -4.17
CA LYS A 97 -15.86 -17.33 -3.32
C LYS A 97 -15.43 -17.97 -2.02
N ILE A 98 -15.14 -17.13 -1.02
CA ILE A 98 -14.75 -17.57 0.31
C ILE A 98 -16.05 -17.82 1.07
N ASP A 99 -16.26 -19.07 1.48
CA ASP A 99 -17.43 -19.44 2.28
C ASP A 99 -17.20 -19.02 3.74
N ARG A 100 -17.95 -18.02 4.22
CA ARG A 100 -17.85 -17.49 5.59
C ARG A 100 -17.92 -18.58 6.65
N GLU A 101 -18.82 -19.55 6.49
CA GLU A 101 -19.04 -20.64 7.46
C GLU A 101 -17.86 -21.60 7.61
N LYS A 102 -16.97 -21.67 6.60
CA LYS A 102 -15.76 -22.50 6.65
C LYS A 102 -14.58 -21.80 7.32
N LEU A 103 -14.71 -20.51 7.64
CA LEU A 103 -13.71 -19.77 8.38
C LEU A 103 -13.88 -19.98 9.88
N PRO A 104 -12.79 -20.02 10.66
CA PRO A 104 -12.82 -19.93 12.13
C PRO A 104 -13.52 -18.67 12.62
N GLU A 105 -14.09 -18.70 13.83
CA GLU A 105 -14.91 -17.60 14.38
C GLU A 105 -14.17 -16.24 14.38
N ASP A 106 -12.87 -16.25 14.68
CA ASP A 106 -12.04 -15.05 14.67
C ASP A 106 -11.84 -14.49 13.25
N LEU A 107 -11.68 -15.36 12.25
CA LEU A 107 -11.58 -14.96 10.85
C LEU A 107 -12.93 -14.60 10.24
N GLN A 108 -14.05 -15.13 10.75
CA GLN A 108 -15.38 -14.67 10.39
C GLN A 108 -15.60 -13.21 10.80
N LYS A 109 -15.18 -12.83 12.01
CA LYS A 109 -15.23 -11.43 12.47
C LYS A 109 -14.38 -10.52 11.59
N VAL A 110 -13.20 -10.96 11.17
CA VAL A 110 -12.34 -10.23 10.22
C VAL A 110 -13.00 -10.13 8.84
N TYR A 111 -13.64 -11.20 8.36
CA TYR A 111 -14.36 -11.18 7.09
C TYR A 111 -15.53 -10.18 7.12
N ASP A 112 -16.31 -10.17 8.20
CA ASP A 112 -17.41 -9.22 8.38
C ASP A 112 -16.89 -7.78 8.48
N SER A 113 -15.76 -7.56 9.19
CA SER A 113 -15.14 -6.23 9.31
C SER A 113 -14.62 -5.69 7.98
N ILE A 114 -14.07 -6.54 7.10
CA ILE A 114 -13.69 -6.15 5.72
C ILE A 114 -14.90 -5.56 4.98
N GLY A 115 -16.07 -6.18 5.11
CA GLY A 115 -17.31 -5.70 4.50
C GLY A 115 -17.68 -4.29 4.97
N ASP A 116 -17.51 -4.00 6.26
CA ASP A 116 -17.74 -2.66 6.81
C ASP A 116 -16.68 -1.65 6.37
N GLN A 117 -15.41 -2.07 6.25
CA GLN A 117 -14.34 -1.21 5.75
C GLN A 117 -14.55 -0.77 4.30
N TYR A 118 -15.09 -1.63 3.42
CA TYR A 118 -15.48 -1.20 2.07
C TYR A 118 -16.59 -0.13 2.09
N LYS A 119 -17.52 -0.18 3.05
CA LYS A 119 -18.53 0.88 3.22
C LYS A 119 -17.89 2.19 3.65
N ILE A 120 -16.92 2.13 4.57
CA ILE A 120 -16.14 3.29 5.02
C ILE A 120 -15.34 3.87 3.85
N GLN A 121 -14.66 3.03 3.07
CA GLN A 121 -13.91 3.43 1.88
C GLN A 121 -14.78 4.20 0.88
N ARG A 122 -15.99 3.68 0.61
CA ARG A 122 -16.97 4.37 -0.25
C ARG A 122 -17.38 5.72 0.34
N ASN A 123 -17.62 5.79 1.65
CA ASN A 123 -18.01 7.03 2.32
C ASN A 123 -16.88 8.08 2.25
N ILE A 124 -15.62 7.67 2.41
CA ILE A 124 -14.45 8.53 2.23
C ILE A 124 -14.39 9.06 0.79
N HIS A 125 -14.60 8.22 -0.21
CA HIS A 125 -14.65 8.66 -1.60
C HIS A 125 -15.75 9.68 -1.88
N GLU A 126 -16.95 9.50 -1.33
CA GLU A 126 -18.03 10.49 -1.45
C GLU A 126 -17.67 11.80 -0.75
N LYS A 127 -17.07 11.74 0.45
CA LYS A 127 -16.57 12.94 1.15
C LYS A 127 -15.46 13.66 0.36
N MET A 128 -14.58 12.92 -0.31
CA MET A 128 -13.53 13.52 -1.15
C MET A 128 -14.09 14.28 -2.35
N LYS A 129 -15.21 13.82 -2.93
CA LYS A 129 -15.89 14.52 -4.04
C LYS A 129 -16.51 15.84 -3.57
N LEU A 130 -17.01 15.87 -2.34
CA LEU A 130 -17.65 17.03 -1.72
C LEU A 130 -16.66 17.98 -1.04
N ALA A 131 -15.39 17.59 -0.89
CA ALA A 131 -14.38 18.43 -0.27
C ALA A 131 -13.97 19.56 -1.21
N ASP A 132 -14.01 20.80 -0.71
CA ASP A 132 -13.71 22.01 -1.50
C ASP A 132 -12.21 22.35 -1.52
N THR A 133 -11.49 22.03 -0.44
CA THR A 133 -10.06 22.33 -0.27
C THR A 133 -9.18 21.10 -0.50
N ASP A 134 -7.95 21.31 -0.99
CA ASP A 134 -7.03 20.20 -1.22
C ASP A 134 -6.46 19.63 0.10
N GLU A 135 -6.35 20.44 1.16
CA GLU A 135 -5.95 19.98 2.49
C GLU A 135 -6.94 18.97 3.08
N SER A 136 -8.25 19.23 2.98
CA SER A 136 -9.28 18.28 3.40
C SER A 136 -9.26 17.01 2.55
N ARG A 137 -8.96 17.13 1.25
CA ARG A 137 -8.75 15.95 0.38
C ARG A 137 -7.51 15.16 0.79
N ALA A 138 -6.43 15.81 1.21
CA ALA A 138 -5.21 15.14 1.67
C ALA A 138 -5.46 14.30 2.93
N GLN A 139 -6.18 14.84 3.92
CA GLN A 139 -6.57 14.09 5.12
C GLN A 139 -7.46 12.88 4.77
N LEU A 140 -8.41 13.05 3.85
CA LEU A 140 -9.25 11.94 3.39
C LEU A 140 -8.47 10.89 2.59
N ARG A 141 -7.43 11.27 1.84
CA ARG A 141 -6.52 10.32 1.17
C ARG A 141 -5.73 9.50 2.19
N GLU A 142 -5.27 10.12 3.28
CA GLU A 142 -4.57 9.42 4.36
C GLU A 142 -5.49 8.38 5.01
N GLN A 143 -6.72 8.77 5.37
CA GLN A 143 -7.74 7.84 5.87
C GLN A 143 -8.06 6.71 4.87
N LEU A 144 -8.07 7.02 3.57
CA LEU A 144 -8.28 6.01 2.54
C LEU A 144 -7.17 4.97 2.50
N LEU A 145 -5.91 5.40 2.66
CA LEU A 145 -4.75 4.51 2.72
C LEU A 145 -4.80 3.61 3.96
N GLU A 146 -5.18 4.14 5.12
CA GLU A 146 -5.34 3.34 6.34
C GLU A 146 -6.39 2.23 6.18
N VAL A 147 -7.52 2.55 5.55
CA VAL A 147 -8.59 1.57 5.26
C VAL A 147 -8.11 0.52 4.26
N ASP A 148 -7.39 0.91 3.21
CA ASP A 148 -6.87 -0.01 2.19
C ASP A 148 -5.79 -0.96 2.76
N ASP A 149 -4.90 -0.43 3.60
CA ASP A 149 -3.91 -1.21 4.34
C ASP A 149 -4.57 -2.22 5.28
N TYR A 150 -5.63 -1.83 5.97
CA TYR A 150 -6.39 -2.74 6.84
C TYR A 150 -7.04 -3.85 6.04
N ILE A 151 -7.76 -3.52 4.96
CA ILE A 151 -8.42 -4.50 4.09
C ILE A 151 -7.39 -5.48 3.52
N SER A 152 -6.24 -4.98 3.07
CA SER A 152 -5.14 -5.79 2.55
C SER A 152 -4.60 -6.77 3.59
N LYS A 153 -4.33 -6.30 4.82
CA LYS A 153 -3.87 -7.16 5.93
C LYS A 153 -4.91 -8.20 6.31
N ALA A 154 -6.17 -7.81 6.37
CA ALA A 154 -7.29 -8.69 6.70
C ALA A 154 -7.48 -9.81 5.67
N TRP A 155 -7.43 -9.48 4.37
CA TRP A 155 -7.45 -10.48 3.31
C TRP A 155 -6.22 -11.38 3.33
N ASN A 156 -5.03 -10.85 3.59
CA ASN A 156 -3.82 -11.66 3.73
C ASN A 156 -3.95 -12.69 4.86
N ALA A 157 -4.57 -12.32 5.98
CA ALA A 157 -4.80 -13.24 7.11
C ALA A 157 -5.74 -14.40 6.71
N ILE A 158 -6.81 -14.10 5.97
CA ILE A 158 -7.74 -15.10 5.44
C ILE A 158 -7.08 -15.98 4.38
N ASP A 159 -6.30 -15.38 3.47
CA ASP A 159 -5.58 -16.10 2.42
C ASP A 159 -4.50 -17.03 2.99
N LEU A 160 -3.80 -16.60 4.05
CA LEU A 160 -2.87 -17.44 4.78
C LEU A 160 -3.59 -18.66 5.35
N PHE A 161 -4.74 -18.46 6.02
CA PHE A 161 -5.55 -19.57 6.55
C PHE A 161 -6.00 -20.54 5.46
N ILE A 162 -6.51 -20.03 4.34
CA ILE A 162 -6.97 -20.87 3.22
C ILE A 162 -5.80 -21.69 2.63
N LYS A 163 -4.59 -21.13 2.61
CA LYS A 163 -3.41 -21.77 2.03
C LYS A 163 -2.75 -22.78 2.98
N THR A 164 -2.69 -22.50 4.28
CA THR A 164 -1.95 -23.31 5.26
C THR A 164 -2.84 -24.18 6.15
N GLY A 165 -4.15 -23.91 6.19
CA GLY A 165 -5.09 -24.56 7.11
C GLY A 165 -4.84 -24.24 8.59
N GLN A 166 -3.89 -23.34 8.88
CA GLN A 166 -3.59 -22.87 10.23
C GLN A 166 -4.19 -21.48 10.41
N GLU A 167 -4.90 -21.28 11.51
CA GLU A 167 -5.29 -19.94 11.95
C GLU A 167 -4.05 -19.04 11.99
N PRO A 168 -4.12 -17.78 11.53
CA PRO A 168 -3.06 -16.83 11.80
C PRO A 168 -2.95 -16.74 13.31
N LYS A 169 -1.92 -17.40 13.84
CA LYS A 169 -1.73 -17.48 15.28
C LYS A 169 -1.69 -16.07 15.81
N SER A 170 -2.36 -15.86 16.93
CA SER A 170 -2.30 -14.69 17.80
C SER A 170 -0.91 -14.47 18.43
N GLU A 171 0.16 -14.79 17.70
CA GLU A 171 1.55 -14.58 18.06
C GLU A 171 1.94 -13.10 17.88
N ASP A 172 1.37 -12.37 16.93
CA ASP A 172 1.66 -10.93 16.75
C ASP A 172 1.20 -10.05 17.93
N LYS A 173 0.07 -10.37 18.58
CA LYS A 173 -0.33 -9.68 19.82
C LYS A 173 0.61 -10.02 20.98
N LYS A 174 0.99 -11.29 21.14
CA LYS A 174 1.90 -11.72 22.20
C LYS A 174 3.29 -11.11 22.04
N ASP A 175 3.80 -10.97 20.83
CA ASP A 175 5.13 -10.40 20.60
C ASP A 175 5.14 -8.87 20.68
N VAL A 176 4.09 -8.19 20.22
CA VAL A 176 3.93 -6.74 20.47
C VAL A 176 3.77 -6.43 21.96
N ASP A 177 3.00 -7.24 22.69
CA ASP A 177 2.81 -7.05 24.13
C ASP A 177 4.08 -7.40 24.93
N LYS A 178 4.86 -8.40 24.51
CA LYS A 178 6.21 -8.66 25.05
C LYS A 178 7.14 -7.47 24.80
N LEU A 179 7.18 -6.92 23.59
CA LEU A 179 8.03 -5.76 23.25
C LEU A 179 7.62 -4.52 24.06
N LYS A 180 6.31 -4.27 24.24
CA LYS A 180 5.80 -3.21 25.12
C LYS A 180 6.18 -3.44 26.59
N ALA A 181 6.08 -4.68 27.08
CA ALA A 181 6.49 -5.03 28.44
C ALA A 181 8.00 -4.81 28.64
N ILE A 182 8.84 -5.21 27.67
CA ILE A 182 10.29 -5.00 27.70
C ILE A 182 10.63 -3.51 27.73
N ASN A 183 10.03 -2.71 26.85
CA ASN A 183 10.31 -1.27 26.78
C ASN A 183 9.83 -0.52 28.02
N SER A 184 8.67 -0.90 28.57
CA SER A 184 8.18 -0.31 29.82
C SER A 184 9.08 -0.68 31.02
N ALA A 185 9.56 -1.92 31.09
CA ALA A 185 10.53 -2.36 32.10
C ALA A 185 11.85 -1.58 31.98
N ARG A 186 12.44 -1.48 30.77
CA ARG A 186 13.67 -0.71 30.52
C ARG A 186 13.51 0.77 30.91
N SER A 187 12.42 1.41 30.51
CA SER A 187 12.15 2.82 30.84
C SER A 187 11.98 3.03 32.34
N TYR A 188 11.30 2.09 33.02
CA TYR A 188 11.08 2.17 34.45
C TYR A 188 12.36 1.94 35.26
N ILE A 189 13.23 1.02 34.82
CA ILE A 189 14.54 0.78 35.45
C ILE A 189 15.39 2.05 35.34
N SER A 190 15.55 2.61 34.13
CA SER A 190 16.35 3.83 33.93
C SER A 190 15.81 5.03 34.72
N LYS A 191 14.50 5.30 34.66
CA LYS A 191 13.88 6.39 35.44
C LYS A 191 13.92 6.11 36.94
N GLY A 192 13.81 4.84 37.32
CA GLY A 192 13.84 4.38 38.71
C GLY A 192 15.20 4.59 39.35
N LEU A 193 16.27 4.22 38.65
CA LEU A 193 17.66 4.43 39.09
C LEU A 193 17.95 5.91 39.33
N ASN A 194 17.57 6.79 38.39
CA ASN A 194 17.72 8.25 38.57
C ASN A 194 16.89 8.81 39.73
N ALA A 195 15.76 8.18 40.07
CA ALA A 195 14.92 8.61 41.18
C ALA A 195 15.41 8.09 42.54
N LEU A 196 16.17 6.98 42.58
CA LEU A 196 16.73 6.41 43.80
C LEU A 196 17.75 7.34 44.49
N GLU A 197 18.38 8.24 43.73
CA GLU A 197 19.26 9.28 44.28
C GLU A 197 18.51 10.30 45.15
N LYS A 198 17.20 10.50 44.90
CA LYS A 198 16.38 11.54 45.54
C LYS A 198 15.45 11.01 46.63
N LEU A 199 15.36 9.69 46.80
CA LEU A 199 14.42 9.02 47.69
C LEU A 199 15.18 8.36 48.85
N ALA A 200 14.69 8.55 50.08
CA ALA A 200 15.25 7.95 51.29
C ALA A 200 14.19 7.17 52.09
N GLY A 201 14.65 6.17 52.85
CA GLY A 201 13.82 5.34 53.74
C GLY A 201 12.90 4.38 52.98
N LYS A 202 11.72 4.12 53.54
CA LYS A 202 10.75 3.10 53.09
C LYS A 202 10.36 3.21 51.59
N LYS A 203 10.29 4.46 51.07
CA LYS A 203 9.99 4.72 49.65
C LYS A 203 11.11 4.26 48.71
N LYS A 204 12.36 4.26 49.19
CA LYS A 204 13.52 3.76 48.44
C LYS A 204 13.45 2.24 48.32
N GLU A 205 13.14 1.56 49.41
CA GLU A 205 12.99 0.09 49.46
C GLU A 205 11.86 -0.41 48.56
N GLU A 206 10.69 0.24 48.61
CA GLU A 206 9.55 -0.07 47.72
C GLU A 206 9.94 0.10 46.24
N ARG A 207 10.72 1.13 45.92
CA ARG A 207 11.18 1.38 44.56
C ARG A 207 12.22 0.35 44.11
N ILE A 208 13.14 -0.05 44.97
CA ILE A 208 14.11 -1.12 44.71
C ILE A 208 13.38 -2.44 44.43
N ALA A 209 12.38 -2.80 45.25
CA ALA A 209 11.57 -4.00 45.03
C ALA A 209 10.85 -3.97 43.67
N ALA A 210 10.26 -2.82 43.31
CA ALA A 210 9.59 -2.63 42.03
C ALA A 210 10.55 -2.68 40.82
N ILE A 211 11.80 -2.25 41.00
CA ILE A 211 12.85 -2.37 39.97
C ILE A 211 13.29 -3.83 39.85
N SER A 212 13.50 -4.53 40.96
CA SER A 212 13.87 -5.95 40.98
C SER A 212 12.86 -6.81 40.22
N GLU A 213 11.56 -6.63 40.46
CA GLU A 213 10.50 -7.36 39.76
C GLU A 213 10.57 -7.18 38.24
N ARG A 214 10.91 -5.97 37.78
CA ARG A 214 11.06 -5.66 36.35
C ARG A 214 12.34 -6.21 35.76
N VAL A 215 13.41 -6.31 36.54
CA VAL A 215 14.64 -7.00 36.13
C VAL A 215 14.39 -8.50 36.00
N ASP A 216 13.64 -9.11 36.91
CA ASP A 216 13.25 -10.53 36.82
C ASP A 216 12.41 -10.81 35.55
N LEU A 217 11.55 -9.87 35.16
CA LEU A 217 10.84 -9.94 33.87
C LEU A 217 11.80 -9.92 32.67
N LEU A 218 12.85 -9.09 32.70
CA LEU A 218 13.85 -9.05 31.63
C LEU A 218 14.68 -10.33 31.57
N ILE A 219 15.04 -10.91 32.73
CA ILE A 219 15.74 -12.20 32.81
C ILE A 219 14.85 -13.33 32.26
N LYS A 220 13.56 -13.35 32.62
CA LYS A 220 12.61 -14.36 32.13
C LYS A 220 12.42 -14.30 30.61
N LEU A 221 12.52 -13.10 30.02
CA LEU A 221 12.38 -12.87 28.59
C LEU A 221 13.71 -13.00 27.82
N ASP A 222 14.83 -13.30 28.50
CA ASP A 222 16.17 -13.45 27.92
C ASP A 222 16.65 -12.22 27.12
N VAL A 223 16.32 -11.02 27.62
CA VAL A 223 16.63 -9.75 26.94
C VAL A 223 17.88 -9.12 27.52
N SER A 224 18.77 -8.65 26.64
CA SER A 224 19.99 -7.93 27.00
C SER A 224 19.72 -6.48 27.46
N VAL A 225 20.60 -5.98 28.32
CA VAL A 225 20.57 -4.61 28.85
C VAL A 225 21.94 -3.99 28.69
N LYS A 226 22.01 -2.66 28.54
CA LYS A 226 23.29 -1.93 28.47
C LYS A 226 24.17 -2.20 29.69
N ALA A 227 25.49 -2.31 29.46
CA ALA A 227 26.49 -2.53 30.50
C ALA A 227 26.43 -1.48 31.62
N GLU A 228 26.21 -0.22 31.27
CA GLU A 228 26.07 0.91 32.21
C GLU A 228 24.92 0.70 33.20
N THR A 229 23.74 0.32 32.68
CA THR A 229 22.54 0.08 33.52
C THR A 229 22.74 -1.13 34.44
N ARG A 230 23.48 -2.15 34.00
CA ARG A 230 23.84 -3.29 34.87
C ARG A 230 24.78 -2.88 35.99
N ALA A 231 25.77 -2.04 35.70
CA ALA A 231 26.70 -1.52 36.70
C ALA A 231 25.98 -0.69 37.78
N GLU A 232 25.02 0.16 37.38
CA GLU A 232 24.18 0.94 38.29
C GLU A 232 23.24 0.07 39.14
N LEU A 233 22.71 -1.01 38.57
CA LEU A 233 21.88 -1.96 39.33
C LEU A 233 22.72 -2.74 40.37
N ILE A 234 23.98 -3.03 40.09
CA ILE A 234 24.92 -3.63 41.04
C ILE A 234 25.30 -2.61 42.12
N SER A 235 25.60 -1.36 41.75
CA SER A 235 26.00 -0.31 42.70
C SER A 235 24.88 0.05 43.70
N GLN A 236 23.63 0.01 43.24
CA GLN A 236 22.44 0.23 44.09
C GLN A 236 21.96 -1.05 44.79
N ASN A 237 22.73 -2.14 44.71
CA ASN A 237 22.47 -3.44 45.36
C ASN A 237 21.13 -4.07 44.98
N VAL A 238 20.63 -3.77 43.77
CA VAL A 238 19.37 -4.30 43.23
C VAL A 238 19.57 -5.71 42.67
N ILE A 239 20.75 -5.98 42.08
CA ILE A 239 21.14 -7.31 41.58
C ILE A 239 22.54 -7.69 42.06
N LYS A 240 22.81 -8.99 42.16
CA LYS A 240 24.15 -9.52 42.43
C LYS A 240 25.01 -9.51 41.15
N GLU A 241 26.33 -9.43 41.31
CA GLU A 241 27.31 -9.45 40.19
C GLU A 241 27.17 -10.68 39.27
N ASN A 242 26.71 -11.81 39.83
CA ASN A 242 26.48 -13.07 39.11
C ASN A 242 25.04 -13.23 38.58
N SER A 243 24.26 -12.15 38.45
CA SER A 243 22.89 -12.26 37.93
C SER A 243 22.90 -12.76 36.47
N LYS A 244 21.85 -13.51 36.11
CA LYS A 244 21.63 -14.05 34.75
C LYS A 244 21.24 -12.98 33.72
N LEU A 245 21.30 -11.69 34.09
CA LEU A 245 20.96 -10.60 33.19
C LEU A 245 22.05 -10.46 32.11
N LYS A 246 21.68 -10.70 30.86
CA LYS A 246 22.57 -10.55 29.71
C LYS A 246 22.90 -9.09 29.45
N VAL A 247 24.11 -8.85 28.97
CA VAL A 247 24.63 -7.52 28.63
C VAL A 247 24.78 -7.44 27.11
N ASP A 248 24.38 -6.30 26.54
CA ASP A 248 24.68 -5.93 25.14
C ASP A 248 26.13 -5.45 24.98
#